data_AF-A0AAD6L0Y5-F1
#
_entry.id   AF-A0AAD6L0Y5-F1
#
_cell.length_a   1.000
_cell.length_b   1.000
_cell.length_c   1.000
_cell.angle_alpha   90.00
_cell.angle_beta   90.00
_cell.angle_gamma   90.00
#
_symmetry.space_group_name_H-M   'P 1'
#
loop_
_entity.id
_entity.type
_entity.pdbx_description
1 polymer ?
#
loop_
_entity_poly.entity_id
_entity_poly.type
_entity_poly.pdbx_seq_one_letter_code
_entity_poly.pdbx_strand_id
1 'polypeptide(L)'
;MSHPTLSFEERSRLCGCLNYAKMSLEACKDLAKNPRIPPNIAVQALKLQHSKIPESDFSVSVKDVESPSMSSSSGHMVMYNDNVERLSQENQEMKMNIQRMQWRVMELENACKEMKGRISKVVRHDVNVTSSSAPYNYSSSSFPRLC
;
A
#
# COMPACT_ATOMS: atom_id res chain seq x y z
N MET A 1 -15.70 -8.03 -39.37
CA MET A 1 -16.51 -7.53 -38.23
C MET A 1 -15.55 -6.98 -37.19
N SER A 2 -15.28 -5.68 -37.28
CA SER A 2 -14.28 -4.96 -36.50
C SER A 2 -14.61 -5.00 -35.01
N HIS A 3 -13.65 -5.42 -34.19
CA HIS A 3 -13.77 -5.27 -32.75
C HIS A 3 -13.60 -3.79 -32.36
N PRO A 4 -14.41 -3.29 -31.42
CA PRO A 4 -14.15 -2.02 -30.77
C PRO A 4 -12.77 -2.09 -30.13
N THR A 5 -11.98 -1.05 -30.31
CA THR A 5 -10.69 -0.88 -29.64
C THR A 5 -10.90 -0.96 -28.14
N LEU A 6 -10.47 -2.08 -27.53
CA LEU A 6 -10.47 -2.27 -26.09
C LEU A 6 -9.79 -1.08 -25.41
N SER A 7 -10.40 -0.59 -24.34
CA SER A 7 -9.83 0.48 -23.53
C SER A 7 -8.48 0.05 -22.95
N PHE A 8 -7.66 1.02 -22.55
CA PHE A 8 -6.36 0.74 -21.93
C PHE A 8 -6.49 -0.16 -20.68
N GLU A 9 -7.53 0.07 -19.88
CA GLU A 9 -7.83 -0.71 -18.67
C GLU A 9 -8.19 -2.16 -19.00
N GLU A 10 -9.05 -2.40 -20.00
CA GLU A 10 -9.41 -3.75 -20.42
C GLU A 10 -8.21 -4.50 -21.00
N ARG A 11 -7.36 -3.83 -21.78
CA ARG A 11 -6.10 -4.42 -22.29
C ARG A 11 -5.16 -4.77 -21.14
N SER A 12 -5.09 -3.92 -20.12
CA SER A 12 -4.28 -4.17 -18.92
C SER A 12 -4.80 -5.36 -18.13
N ARG A 13 -6.10 -5.46 -17.93
CA ARG A 13 -6.71 -6.60 -17.23
C ARG A 13 -6.48 -7.91 -17.98
N LEU A 14 -6.78 -7.94 -19.29
CA LEU A 14 -6.65 -9.15 -20.11
C LEU A 14 -5.20 -9.63 -20.24
N CYS A 15 -4.26 -8.70 -20.46
CA CYS A 15 -2.84 -9.08 -20.54
C CYS A 15 -2.30 -9.45 -19.14
N GLY A 16 -2.81 -8.84 -18.06
CA GLY A 16 -2.39 -9.17 -16.69
C GLY A 16 -2.65 -10.62 -16.28
N CYS A 17 -3.58 -11.32 -16.92
CA CYS A 17 -3.89 -12.73 -16.65
C CYS A 17 -2.89 -13.72 -17.27
N LEU A 18 -1.97 -13.28 -18.12
CA LEU A 18 -0.99 -14.18 -18.77
C LEU A 18 0.14 -14.56 -17.81
N ASN A 19 0.48 -15.84 -17.77
CA ASN A 19 1.61 -16.31 -16.97
C ASN A 19 2.94 -16.13 -17.72
N TYR A 20 3.53 -14.95 -17.58
CA TYR A 20 4.78 -14.60 -18.23
C TYR A 20 5.98 -15.45 -17.82
N ALA A 21 5.97 -16.08 -16.65
CA ALA A 21 7.07 -16.95 -16.19
C ALA A 21 7.12 -18.31 -16.92
N LYS A 22 6.02 -18.69 -17.60
CA LYS A 22 5.92 -19.92 -18.40
C LYS A 22 6.06 -19.69 -19.91
N MET A 23 6.11 -18.43 -20.33
CA MET A 23 6.37 -18.07 -21.72
C MET A 23 7.88 -18.14 -22.00
N SER A 24 8.25 -18.36 -23.26
CA SER A 24 9.64 -18.22 -23.68
C SER A 24 10.05 -16.74 -23.75
N LEU A 25 11.35 -16.48 -23.65
CA LEU A 25 11.91 -15.14 -23.81
C LEU A 25 11.50 -14.53 -25.16
N GLU A 26 11.53 -15.31 -26.22
CA GLU A 26 11.16 -14.89 -27.58
C GLU A 26 9.68 -14.50 -27.67
N ALA A 27 8.79 -15.27 -27.03
CA ALA A 27 7.38 -14.91 -26.95
C ALA A 27 7.15 -13.62 -26.15
N CYS A 28 7.91 -13.38 -25.07
CA CYS A 28 7.87 -12.12 -24.32
C CYS A 28 8.39 -10.93 -25.16
N LYS A 29 9.45 -11.13 -25.97
CA LYS A 29 9.95 -10.11 -26.91
C LYS A 29 8.91 -9.77 -27.98
N ASP A 30 8.25 -10.77 -28.54
CA ASP A 30 7.23 -10.54 -29.57
C ASP A 30 5.96 -9.90 -28.99
N LEU A 31 5.59 -10.26 -27.76
CA LEU A 31 4.54 -9.59 -27.00
C LEU A 31 4.86 -8.10 -26.76
N ALA A 32 6.11 -7.78 -26.40
CA ALA A 32 6.54 -6.40 -26.17
C ALA A 32 6.52 -5.52 -27.43
N LYS A 33 6.61 -6.12 -28.63
CA LYS A 33 6.49 -5.40 -29.92
C LYS A 33 5.03 -5.07 -30.28
N ASN A 34 4.05 -5.67 -29.61
CA ASN A 34 2.65 -5.47 -29.94
C ASN A 34 2.11 -4.20 -29.26
N PRO A 35 1.69 -3.17 -30.03
CA PRO A 35 1.24 -1.88 -29.48
C PRO A 35 -0.08 -1.97 -28.70
N ARG A 36 -0.80 -3.10 -28.80
CA ARG A 36 -1.99 -3.33 -27.97
C ARG A 36 -1.64 -3.73 -26.55
N ILE A 37 -0.42 -4.18 -26.29
CA ILE A 37 0.02 -4.57 -24.96
C ILE A 37 0.39 -3.31 -24.16
N PRO A 38 -0.14 -3.15 -22.94
CA PRO A 38 0.24 -2.04 -22.07
C PRO A 38 1.75 -2.06 -21.74
N PRO A 39 2.45 -0.91 -21.77
CA PRO A 39 3.89 -0.85 -21.59
C PRO A 39 4.40 -1.45 -20.27
N ASN A 40 3.67 -1.25 -19.17
CA ASN A 40 3.98 -1.81 -17.86
C ASN A 40 3.99 -3.35 -17.87
N ILE A 41 3.10 -3.96 -18.66
CA ILE A 41 2.98 -5.40 -18.78
C ILE A 41 4.12 -5.97 -19.64
N ALA A 42 4.46 -5.30 -20.74
CA ALA A 42 5.60 -5.69 -21.57
C ALA A 42 6.92 -5.70 -20.76
N VAL A 43 7.15 -4.67 -19.93
CA VAL A 43 8.32 -4.59 -19.05
C VAL A 43 8.32 -5.70 -18.01
N GLN A 44 7.18 -5.97 -17.37
CA GLN A 44 7.04 -7.05 -16.39
C GLN A 44 7.33 -8.42 -17.02
N ALA A 45 6.77 -8.69 -18.20
CA ALA A 45 6.95 -9.92 -18.94
C ALA A 45 8.43 -10.20 -19.25
N LEU A 46 9.14 -9.19 -19.75
CA LEU A 46 10.57 -9.30 -20.05
C LEU A 46 11.41 -9.46 -18.76
N LYS A 47 11.12 -8.69 -17.70
CA LYS A 47 11.86 -8.76 -16.44
C LYS A 47 11.82 -10.15 -15.80
N LEU A 48 10.68 -10.83 -15.89
CA LEU A 48 10.50 -12.19 -15.36
C LEU A 48 11.35 -13.25 -16.10
N GLN A 49 11.73 -12.98 -17.35
CA GLN A 49 12.64 -13.83 -18.11
C GLN A 49 14.09 -13.59 -17.70
N HIS A 50 14.47 -12.34 -17.42
CA HIS A 50 15.81 -11.98 -16.98
C HIS A 50 16.13 -12.42 -15.55
N SER A 51 15.14 -12.55 -14.65
CA SER A 51 15.36 -13.11 -13.30
C SER A 51 15.73 -14.60 -13.26
N LYS A 52 15.70 -15.28 -14.42
CA LYS A 52 16.06 -16.69 -14.56
C LYS A 52 17.51 -16.92 -15.03
N ILE A 53 18.22 -15.82 -15.31
CA ILE A 53 19.62 -15.83 -15.70
C ILE A 53 20.41 -15.44 -14.44
N PRO A 54 21.15 -16.36 -13.79
CA PRO A 54 22.19 -15.95 -12.88
C PRO A 54 23.13 -15.06 -13.68
N GLU A 55 23.41 -13.84 -13.20
CA GLU A 55 24.49 -13.04 -13.75
C GLU A 55 25.78 -13.85 -13.64
N SER A 56 26.17 -14.46 -14.75
CA SER A 56 27.36 -15.27 -14.92
C SER A 56 27.75 -15.19 -16.39
N ASP A 57 28.45 -14.10 -16.68
CA ASP A 57 29.54 -13.95 -17.66
C ASP A 57 29.32 -14.35 -19.13
N PHE A 58 29.27 -13.31 -19.95
CA PHE A 58 29.97 -13.16 -21.24
C PHE A 58 30.73 -14.40 -21.77
N SER A 59 30.18 -15.12 -22.75
CA SER A 59 30.92 -15.51 -23.96
C SER A 59 30.01 -16.13 -25.03
N VAL A 60 30.34 -15.77 -26.27
CA VAL A 60 29.84 -16.32 -27.54
C VAL A 60 30.09 -17.83 -27.61
N SER A 61 29.07 -18.65 -27.91
CA SER A 61 29.19 -19.65 -28.98
C SER A 61 27.85 -20.33 -29.35
N VAL A 62 27.84 -20.81 -30.58
CA VAL A 62 26.75 -21.36 -31.39
C VAL A 62 26.55 -22.85 -31.09
N LYS A 63 25.30 -23.35 -31.11
CA LYS A 63 24.79 -24.57 -31.78
C LYS A 63 23.67 -25.30 -31.02
N ASP A 64 22.72 -25.78 -31.83
CA ASP A 64 21.60 -26.71 -31.55
C ASP A 64 21.98 -27.89 -30.64
N VAL A 65 21.05 -28.38 -29.79
CA VAL A 65 20.56 -29.79 -29.79
C VAL A 65 19.22 -29.90 -29.04
N GLU A 66 18.38 -30.77 -29.59
CA GLU A 66 17.05 -31.27 -29.25
C GLU A 66 16.90 -32.04 -27.91
N SER A 67 15.64 -32.17 -27.46
CA SER A 67 15.04 -33.32 -26.74
C SER A 67 14.92 -33.31 -25.19
N PRO A 68 14.02 -34.15 -24.58
CA PRO A 68 12.85 -33.68 -23.81
C PRO A 68 12.75 -34.29 -22.39
N SER A 69 11.68 -33.94 -21.64
CA SER A 69 10.89 -34.80 -20.71
C SER A 69 10.52 -34.21 -19.32
N MET A 70 9.21 -34.31 -19.06
CA MET A 70 8.52 -34.71 -17.80
C MET A 70 8.92 -34.07 -16.46
N SER A 71 7.99 -33.33 -15.85
CA SER A 71 7.33 -33.77 -14.58
C SER A 71 6.42 -32.68 -13.98
N SER A 72 5.18 -33.09 -13.72
CA SER A 72 4.32 -32.75 -12.59
C SER A 72 4.46 -31.37 -11.93
N SER A 73 3.56 -30.44 -12.25
CA SER A 73 3.07 -29.48 -11.24
C SER A 73 1.73 -28.85 -11.64
N SER A 74 0.67 -29.67 -11.66
CA SER A 74 -0.70 -29.19 -11.91
C SER A 74 -1.30 -28.43 -10.70
N GLY A 75 -0.63 -28.43 -9.54
CA GLY A 75 -1.10 -27.71 -8.34
C GLY A 75 -0.67 -26.24 -8.26
N HIS A 76 0.34 -25.82 -9.02
CA HIS A 76 0.95 -24.49 -8.81
C HIS A 76 0.25 -23.37 -9.60
N MET A 77 -0.52 -23.71 -10.63
CA MET A 77 -1.08 -22.72 -11.57
C MET A 77 -2.39 -22.10 -11.10
N VAL A 78 -3.19 -22.83 -10.30
CA VAL A 78 -4.40 -22.28 -9.65
C VAL A 78 -3.99 -21.38 -8.47
N MET A 79 -3.03 -21.83 -7.66
CA MET A 79 -2.50 -21.04 -6.54
C MET A 79 -1.93 -19.70 -6.98
N TYR A 80 -1.20 -19.63 -8.11
CA TYR A 80 -0.60 -18.35 -8.52
C TYR A 80 -1.63 -17.29 -8.93
N ASN A 81 -2.73 -17.69 -9.58
CA ASN A 81 -3.77 -16.76 -10.00
C ASN A 81 -4.65 -16.32 -8.83
N ASP A 82 -5.05 -17.28 -7.97
CA ASP A 82 -5.76 -16.98 -6.72
C ASP A 82 -4.91 -16.11 -5.79
N ASN A 83 -3.59 -16.32 -5.75
CA ASN A 83 -2.68 -15.50 -4.96
C ASN A 83 -2.54 -14.09 -5.54
N VAL A 84 -2.49 -13.91 -6.86
CA VAL A 84 -2.39 -12.56 -7.46
C VAL A 84 -3.69 -11.78 -7.30
N GLU A 85 -4.86 -12.41 -7.50
CA GLU A 85 -6.15 -11.75 -7.24
C GLU A 85 -6.37 -11.47 -5.76
N ARG A 86 -6.03 -12.42 -4.87
CA ARG A 86 -6.07 -12.24 -3.42
C ARG A 86 -5.15 -11.10 -2.98
N LEU A 87 -3.89 -11.08 -3.45
CA LEU A 87 -2.94 -10.00 -3.13
C LEU A 87 -3.43 -8.66 -3.68
N SER A 88 -4.04 -8.62 -4.87
CA SER A 88 -4.61 -7.40 -5.44
C SER A 88 -5.80 -6.90 -4.61
N GLN A 89 -6.68 -7.81 -4.19
CA GLN A 89 -7.84 -7.51 -3.36
C GLN A 89 -7.43 -7.05 -1.95
N GLU A 90 -6.47 -7.74 -1.33
CA GLU A 90 -5.90 -7.38 -0.03
C GLU A 90 -5.21 -6.01 -0.09
N ASN A 91 -4.49 -5.69 -1.17
CA ASN A 91 -3.91 -4.35 -1.38
C ASN A 91 -4.99 -3.26 -1.49
N GLN A 92 -6.09 -3.55 -2.19
CA GLN A 92 -7.20 -2.61 -2.32
C GLN A 92 -7.95 -2.42 -0.98
N GLU A 93 -8.18 -3.50 -0.24
CA GLU A 93 -8.75 -3.46 1.11
C GLU A 93 -7.86 -2.68 2.07
N MET A 94 -6.55 -2.94 2.05
CA MET A 94 -5.57 -2.22 2.86
C MET A 94 -5.58 -0.72 2.53
N LYS A 95 -5.66 -0.34 1.25
CA LYS A 95 -5.78 1.05 0.83
C LYS A 95 -7.05 1.72 1.38
N MET A 96 -8.20 1.05 1.29
CA MET A 96 -9.45 1.57 1.86
C MET A 96 -9.39 1.67 3.39
N ASN A 97 -8.74 0.71 4.05
CA ASN A 97 -8.55 0.73 5.50
C ASN A 97 -7.66 1.91 5.91
N ILE A 98 -6.54 2.14 5.22
CA ILE A 98 -5.67 3.30 5.44
C ILE A 98 -6.46 4.60 5.27
N GLN A 99 -7.28 4.74 4.22
CA GLN A 99 -8.12 5.92 4.03
C GLN A 99 -9.13 6.12 5.16
N ARG A 100 -9.76 5.04 5.64
CA ARG A 100 -10.67 5.08 6.78
C ARG A 100 -9.95 5.46 8.08
N MET A 101 -8.75 4.94 8.29
CA MET A 101 -7.90 5.28 9.43
C MET A 101 -7.50 6.76 9.39
N GLN A 102 -7.08 7.26 8.22
CA GLN A 102 -6.75 8.67 8.02
C GLN A 102 -7.95 9.58 8.33
N TRP A 103 -9.14 9.22 7.86
CA TRP A 103 -10.37 9.96 8.18
C TRP A 103 -10.63 10.02 9.69
N ARG A 104 -10.56 8.87 10.37
CA ARG A 104 -10.75 8.81 11.83
C ARG A 104 -9.72 9.62 12.60
N VAL A 105 -8.45 9.59 12.17
CA VAL A 105 -7.39 10.41 12.78
C VAL A 105 -7.71 11.89 12.61
N MET A 106 -8.13 12.32 11.42
CA MET A 106 -8.52 13.70 11.17
C MET A 106 -9.70 14.15 12.07
N GLU A 107 -10.72 13.31 12.25
CA GLU A 107 -11.83 13.59 13.17
C GLU A 107 -11.36 13.74 14.62
N LEU A 108 -10.48 12.84 15.07
CA LEU A 108 -9.89 12.89 16.41
C LEU A 108 -9.02 14.12 16.62
N GLU A 109 -8.18 14.47 15.65
CA GLU A 109 -7.34 15.69 15.70
C GLU A 109 -8.21 16.94 15.79
N ASN A 110 -9.31 16.99 15.03
CA ASN A 110 -10.26 18.11 15.10
C ASN A 110 -10.94 18.19 16.48
N ALA A 111 -11.42 17.06 17.02
CA ALA A 111 -12.00 17.01 18.35
C ALA A 111 -11.01 17.44 19.45
N CYS A 112 -9.76 16.98 19.37
CA CYS A 112 -8.67 17.39 20.27
C CYS A 112 -8.39 18.89 20.17
N LYS A 113 -8.37 19.45 18.96
CA LYS A 113 -8.19 20.89 18.73
C LYS A 113 -9.33 21.71 19.34
N GLU A 114 -10.57 21.26 19.18
CA GLU A 114 -11.73 21.90 19.81
C GLU A 114 -11.65 21.84 21.34
N MET A 115 -11.39 20.67 21.90
CA MET A 115 -11.29 20.47 23.34
C MET A 115 -10.19 21.33 23.94
N LYS A 116 -9.00 21.37 23.31
CA LYS A 116 -7.91 22.26 23.70
C LYS A 116 -8.35 23.72 23.70
N GLY A 117 -9.07 24.14 22.66
CA GLY A 117 -9.64 25.50 22.58
C GLY A 117 -10.63 25.82 23.71
N ARG A 118 -11.49 24.86 24.09
CA ARG A 118 -12.43 25.01 25.22
C ARG A 118 -11.68 25.08 26.56
N ILE A 119 -10.73 24.19 26.81
CA ILE A 119 -9.91 24.17 28.03
C ILE A 119 -9.15 25.50 28.17
N SER A 120 -8.51 25.99 27.11
CA SER A 120 -7.82 27.29 27.14
C SER A 120 -8.74 28.48 27.42
N LYS A 121 -10.05 28.37 27.20
CA LYS A 121 -11.03 29.40 27.59
C LYS A 121 -11.43 29.27 29.06
N VAL A 122 -11.66 28.04 29.53
CA VAL A 122 -12.01 27.77 30.94
C VAL A 122 -10.86 28.18 31.87
N VAL A 123 -9.62 27.78 31.56
CA VAL A 123 -8.43 28.16 32.36
C VAL A 123 -8.28 29.68 32.44
N ARG A 124 -8.54 30.41 31.35
CA ARG A 124 -8.51 31.88 31.36
C ARG A 124 -9.62 32.49 32.24
N HIS A 125 -10.79 31.85 32.27
CA HIS A 125 -11.89 32.29 33.12
C HIS A 125 -11.60 32.01 34.61
N ASP A 126 -11.01 30.86 34.94
CA ASP A 126 -10.65 30.51 36.33
C ASP A 126 -9.54 31.42 36.88
N VAL A 127 -8.54 31.79 36.07
CA VAL A 127 -7.49 32.74 36.48
C VAL A 127 -8.06 34.14 36.70
N ASN A 128 -9.02 34.58 35.88
CA ASN A 128 -9.67 35.87 36.08
C ASN A 128 -10.60 35.88 37.31
N VAL A 129 -11.27 34.78 37.62
CA VAL A 129 -12.12 34.66 38.82
C VAL A 129 -11.27 34.65 40.10
N THR A 130 -10.17 33.89 40.13
CA THR A 130 -9.24 33.86 41.28
C THR A 130 -8.46 35.16 41.47
N SER A 131 -8.21 35.94 40.41
CA SER A 131 -7.58 37.28 40.51
C SER A 131 -8.55 38.37 40.99
N SER A 132 -9.86 38.09 41.01
CA SER A 132 -10.90 39.05 41.42
C SER A 132 -11.43 38.85 42.85
N SER A 133 -11.04 37.78 43.54
CA SER A 133 -11.33 37.60 44.97
C SER A 133 -10.23 38.22 45.82
N ALA A 134 -10.56 39.33 46.50
CA ALA A 134 -9.69 40.01 47.46
C ALA A 134 -9.12 39.02 48.51
N PRO A 135 -7.87 39.20 48.98
CA PRO A 135 -7.29 38.31 49.97
C PRO A 135 -8.01 38.48 51.31
N TYR A 136 -8.71 37.43 51.73
CA TYR A 136 -9.25 37.31 53.09
C TYR A 136 -8.08 37.06 54.04
N ASN A 137 -7.79 38.06 54.88
CA ASN A 137 -6.86 37.93 56.00
C ASN A 137 -7.40 36.90 56.99
N TYR A 138 -6.78 35.72 57.05
CA TYR A 138 -7.00 34.80 58.16
C TYR A 138 -6.12 35.25 59.34
N SER A 139 -6.74 35.96 60.29
CA SER A 139 -6.12 36.26 61.57
C SER A 139 -5.65 34.96 62.23
N SER A 140 -4.34 34.82 62.42
CA SER A 140 -3.74 33.71 63.13
C SER A 140 -4.12 33.77 64.62
N SER A 141 -5.20 33.09 65.01
CA SER A 141 -5.49 32.85 66.42
C SER A 141 -4.43 31.90 66.99
N SER A 142 -3.57 32.41 67.87
CA SER A 142 -2.59 31.63 68.61
C SER A 142 -3.26 30.53 69.43
N PHE A 143 -2.79 29.29 69.30
CA PHE A 143 -3.18 28.19 70.19
C PHE A 143 -2.44 28.29 71.54
N PRO A 144 -3.05 27.88 72.67
CA PRO A 144 -2.41 27.93 73.98
C PRO A 144 -1.33 26.84 74.09
N ARG A 145 -0.20 27.16 74.71
CA ARG A 145 0.87 26.20 75.00
C ARG A 145 0.53 25.41 76.26
N LEU A 146 0.69 24.09 76.18
CA LEU A 146 0.75 23.19 77.33
C LEU A 146 2.22 22.93 77.69
N CYS A 147 2.47 22.77 78.99
CA CYS A 147 3.73 22.59 79.74
C CYS A 147 4.37 23.90 80.24
#